data_AF-A0A9W9LEG5-F1
#
_entry.id   AF-A0A9W9LEG5-F1
#
_cell.length_a   1.000
_cell.length_b   1.000
_cell.length_c   1.000
_cell.angle_alpha   90.00
_cell.angle_beta   90.00
_cell.angle_gamma   90.00
#
_symmetry.space_group_name_H-M   'P 1'
#
loop_
_entity.id
_entity.type
_entity.pdbx_description
1 polymer ?
#
loop_
_entity_poly.entity_id
_entity_poly.type
_entity_poly.pdbx_seq_one_letter_code
_entity_poly.pdbx_strand_id
1 'polypeptide(L)'
;MGDMYSAAQLTKYLKYIALPRNYEPYIADPSSFPKTEDALTTLFRGQITRFPYDNLTVHYSVDNTVDISPQGIYTKLMGHGDTSPSGRGGYCLECSIFFHHVLRGLGFTVYMTGVRNRERIDGIPQGEFKGWTHIVNIVTLPPGQEYHVDAAFGGDGPTRPLPLISGYTIQNLGTQEVRLIRGTMAKQTRPENKVWIYQYRNDPTKDWNSFYCFTDIEFFQDDFEVMNRFTSWDALQKGNRWVVKFIRGGEAEGLAVLEGESVDRFEEGVVVAGKVMFVNDVIKLNLGGRTRVVDSFKTEQERMDGLRRWFAMSI
;
A
#
# COMPACT_ATOMS: atom_id res chain seq x y z
N MET A 1 -21.73 7.08 12.06
CA MET A 1 -21.55 6.03 13.09
C MET A 1 -21.67 4.61 12.51
N GLY A 2 -22.29 4.41 11.34
CA GLY A 2 -22.03 3.20 10.52
C GLY A 2 -20.78 3.45 9.67
N ASP A 3 -19.89 2.46 9.59
CA ASP A 3 -18.77 2.27 8.62
C ASP A 3 -17.52 1.66 9.28
N MET A 4 -17.47 1.52 10.62
CA MET A 4 -16.39 0.77 11.28
C MET A 4 -16.60 -0.74 11.16
N TYR A 5 -15.50 -1.47 10.99
CA TYR A 5 -15.53 -2.93 11.06
C TYR A 5 -15.84 -3.42 12.48
N SER A 6 -16.69 -4.44 12.56
CA SER A 6 -17.04 -5.10 13.82
C SER A 6 -15.85 -5.84 14.44
N ALA A 7 -15.93 -6.15 15.73
CA ALA A 7 -14.91 -6.94 16.42
C ALA A 7 -14.62 -8.29 15.72
N ALA A 8 -15.67 -9.00 15.27
CA ALA A 8 -15.51 -10.26 14.54
C ALA A 8 -14.75 -10.08 13.21
N GLN A 9 -15.04 -9.00 12.48
CA GLN A 9 -14.33 -8.67 11.24
C GLN A 9 -12.85 -8.35 11.50
N LEU A 10 -12.56 -7.57 12.55
CA LEU A 10 -11.20 -7.24 12.95
C LEU A 10 -10.43 -8.48 13.42
N THR A 11 -11.05 -9.36 14.22
CA THR A 11 -10.44 -10.65 14.62
C THR A 11 -10.10 -11.50 13.39
N LYS A 12 -11.01 -11.61 12.41
CA LYS A 12 -10.75 -12.35 11.16
C LYS A 12 -9.57 -11.74 10.40
N TYR A 13 -9.54 -10.41 10.28
CA TYR A 13 -8.44 -9.68 9.65
C TYR A 13 -7.10 -9.91 10.35
N LEU A 14 -7.04 -9.74 11.68
CA LEU A 14 -5.81 -9.91 12.46
C LEU A 14 -5.26 -11.34 12.38
N LYS A 15 -6.14 -12.35 12.35
CA LYS A 15 -5.77 -13.74 12.08
C LYS A 15 -5.16 -13.90 10.68
N TYR A 16 -5.76 -13.29 9.67
CA TYR A 16 -5.31 -13.42 8.28
C TYR A 16 -3.94 -12.78 8.03
N ILE A 17 -3.68 -11.60 8.59
CA ILE A 17 -2.35 -10.97 8.48
C ILE A 17 -1.26 -11.69 9.27
N ALA A 18 -1.65 -12.66 10.12
CA ALA A 18 -0.76 -13.56 10.85
C ALA A 18 0.34 -12.79 11.59
N LEU A 19 -0.05 -11.93 12.53
CA LEU A 19 0.87 -11.17 13.37
C LEU A 19 1.75 -12.10 14.24
N PRO A 20 2.91 -11.62 14.73
CA PRO A 20 3.73 -12.35 15.69
C PRO A 20 2.96 -12.73 16.97
N ARG A 21 3.38 -13.81 17.65
CA ARG A 21 2.65 -14.40 18.80
C ARG A 21 2.38 -13.42 19.94
N ASN A 22 3.25 -12.44 20.16
CA ASN A 22 3.03 -11.41 21.19
C ASN A 22 1.80 -10.52 20.92
N TYR A 23 1.23 -10.55 19.70
CA TYR A 23 -0.02 -9.87 19.38
C TYR A 23 -1.28 -10.74 19.53
N GLU A 24 -1.15 -12.03 19.85
CA GLU A 24 -2.28 -12.96 19.99
C GLU A 24 -3.37 -12.50 20.96
N PRO A 25 -3.06 -11.90 22.15
CA PRO A 25 -4.09 -11.38 23.04
C PRO A 25 -5.00 -10.33 22.39
N TYR A 26 -4.45 -9.50 21.50
CA TYR A 26 -5.20 -8.44 20.81
C TYR A 26 -6.02 -8.96 19.63
N ILE A 27 -5.84 -10.22 19.22
CA ILE A 27 -6.72 -10.85 18.22
C ILE A 27 -8.08 -11.18 18.85
N ALA A 28 -8.07 -11.61 20.11
CA ALA A 28 -9.27 -11.94 20.88
C ALA A 28 -10.02 -10.68 21.31
N ASP A 29 -9.31 -9.59 21.59
CA ASP A 29 -9.88 -8.28 21.87
C ASP A 29 -9.22 -7.20 20.98
N PRO A 30 -9.72 -6.98 19.75
CA PRO A 30 -9.15 -6.00 18.83
C PRO A 30 -9.16 -4.56 19.36
N SER A 31 -10.00 -4.24 20.33
CA SER A 31 -10.11 -2.88 20.89
C SER A 31 -8.92 -2.50 21.78
N SER A 32 -8.23 -3.50 22.35
CA SER A 32 -7.03 -3.29 23.18
C SER A 32 -5.72 -3.30 22.39
N PHE A 33 -5.78 -3.30 21.05
CA PHE A 33 -4.58 -3.30 20.20
C PHE A 33 -3.66 -2.11 20.54
N PRO A 34 -2.35 -2.29 20.75
CA PRO A 34 -1.48 -1.22 21.22
C PRO A 34 -1.39 -0.04 20.25
N LYS A 35 -1.32 1.18 20.79
CA LYS A 35 -1.16 2.45 20.03
C LYS A 35 0.27 2.94 20.06
N THR A 36 1.20 2.04 19.72
CA THR A 36 2.63 2.29 19.65
C THR A 36 3.12 2.26 18.20
N GLU A 37 4.28 2.86 17.94
CA GLU A 37 4.89 2.86 16.61
C GLU A 37 5.20 1.43 16.13
N ASP A 38 5.68 0.56 17.02
CA ASP A 38 5.97 -0.85 16.72
C ASP A 38 4.71 -1.62 16.32
N ALA A 39 3.60 -1.40 17.03
CA ALA A 39 2.32 -2.03 16.72
C ALA A 39 1.76 -1.53 15.38
N LEU A 40 1.83 -0.22 15.12
CA LEU A 40 1.43 0.35 13.83
C LEU A 40 2.31 -0.17 12.69
N THR A 41 3.62 -0.27 12.90
CA THR A 41 4.58 -0.80 11.91
C THR A 41 4.32 -2.27 11.61
N THR A 42 4.09 -3.09 12.64
CA THR A 42 3.80 -4.53 12.49
C THR A 42 2.49 -4.73 11.73
N LEU A 43 1.44 -3.99 12.11
CA LEU A 43 0.15 -3.99 11.45
C LEU A 43 0.26 -3.57 9.97
N PHE A 44 0.98 -2.47 9.70
CA PHE A 44 1.23 -1.96 8.35
C PHE A 44 1.94 -2.99 7.48
N ARG A 45 3.00 -3.61 7.99
CA ARG A 45 3.74 -4.65 7.25
C ARG A 45 2.88 -5.89 7.00
N GLY A 46 2.03 -6.27 7.96
CA GLY A 46 1.05 -7.32 7.77
C GLY A 46 0.07 -7.00 6.64
N GLN A 47 -0.42 -5.76 6.58
CA GLN A 47 -1.29 -5.26 5.51
C GLN A 47 -0.61 -5.38 4.13
N ILE A 48 0.54 -4.73 3.93
CA ILE A 48 1.16 -4.63 2.60
C ILE A 48 1.70 -5.97 2.07
N THR A 49 1.94 -6.95 2.95
CA THR A 49 2.41 -8.29 2.57
C THR A 49 1.28 -9.28 2.33
N ARG A 50 0.08 -9.05 2.87
CA ARG A 50 -1.09 -9.92 2.62
C ARG A 50 -2.01 -9.43 1.52
N PHE A 51 -2.17 -8.12 1.37
CA PHE A 51 -3.08 -7.54 0.38
C PHE A 51 -2.26 -6.94 -0.76
N PRO A 52 -2.31 -7.54 -1.97
CA PRO A 52 -1.69 -6.94 -3.15
C PRO A 52 -2.29 -5.57 -3.47
N TYR A 53 -1.49 -4.70 -4.07
CA TYR A 53 -1.95 -3.49 -4.74
C TYR A 53 -2.14 -3.80 -6.22
N ASP A 54 -3.38 -3.74 -6.71
CA ASP A 54 -3.70 -4.10 -8.09
C ASP A 54 -4.81 -3.24 -8.69
N ASN A 55 -4.95 -3.21 -10.01
CA ASN A 55 -6.09 -2.58 -10.67
C ASN A 55 -6.94 -3.57 -11.47
N LEU A 56 -6.89 -4.85 -11.15
CA LEU A 56 -7.53 -5.89 -11.95
C LEU A 56 -9.05 -5.73 -11.96
N THR A 57 -9.67 -5.31 -10.84
CA THR A 57 -11.13 -5.06 -10.83
C THR A 57 -11.54 -4.06 -11.89
N VAL A 58 -10.73 -3.02 -12.15
CA VAL A 58 -11.02 -2.01 -13.19
C VAL A 58 -11.12 -2.65 -14.58
N HIS A 59 -10.32 -3.68 -14.87
CA HIS A 59 -10.24 -4.29 -16.21
C HIS A 59 -11.11 -5.52 -16.40
N TYR A 60 -11.55 -6.15 -15.31
CA TYR A 60 -12.20 -7.46 -15.35
C TYR A 60 -13.59 -7.48 -14.67
N SER A 61 -14.03 -6.40 -14.01
CA SER A 61 -15.41 -6.35 -13.53
C SER A 61 -16.38 -6.15 -14.70
N VAL A 62 -17.60 -6.69 -14.56
CA VAL A 62 -18.61 -6.69 -15.63
C VAL A 62 -18.99 -5.27 -16.05
N ASP A 63 -19.00 -4.33 -15.12
CA ASP A 63 -19.40 -2.95 -15.31
C ASP A 63 -18.20 -1.98 -15.33
N ASN A 64 -16.97 -2.49 -15.19
CA ASN A 64 -15.75 -1.70 -14.98
C ASN A 64 -15.88 -0.66 -13.85
N THR A 65 -16.74 -0.91 -12.87
CA THR A 65 -16.83 -0.08 -11.67
C THR A 65 -16.11 -0.74 -10.51
N VAL A 66 -15.57 0.09 -9.62
CA VAL A 66 -14.91 -0.34 -8.39
C VAL A 66 -15.74 0.17 -7.21
N ASP A 67 -16.28 -0.76 -6.44
CA ASP A 67 -16.97 -0.46 -5.18
C ASP A 67 -15.93 -0.13 -4.10
N ILE A 68 -15.96 1.11 -3.62
CA ILE A 68 -15.08 1.59 -2.55
C ILE A 68 -15.82 1.77 -1.22
N SER A 69 -17.02 1.21 -1.08
CA SER A 69 -17.73 1.18 0.20
C SER A 69 -16.97 0.29 1.20
N PRO A 70 -16.88 0.67 2.49
CA PRO A 70 -16.09 -0.08 3.46
C PRO A 70 -16.47 -1.57 3.56
N GLN A 71 -17.76 -1.89 3.52
CA GLN A 71 -18.25 -3.26 3.60
C GLN A 71 -18.15 -4.02 2.28
N GLY A 72 -18.29 -3.35 1.14
CA GLY A 72 -18.02 -3.92 -0.19
C GLY A 72 -16.56 -4.34 -0.31
N ILE A 73 -15.64 -3.45 0.08
CA ILE A 73 -14.21 -3.77 0.10
C ILE A 73 -13.91 -4.91 1.08
N TYR A 74 -14.46 -4.88 2.30
CA TYR A 74 -14.26 -5.97 3.25
C TYR A 74 -14.69 -7.31 2.67
N THR A 75 -15.88 -7.36 2.06
CA THR A 75 -16.40 -8.55 1.41
C THR A 75 -15.46 -9.04 0.30
N LYS A 76 -14.99 -8.13 -0.55
CA LYS A 76 -14.04 -8.46 -1.63
C LYS A 76 -12.76 -9.09 -1.10
N LEU A 77 -12.15 -8.49 -0.08
CA LEU A 77 -10.82 -8.88 0.40
C LEU A 77 -10.88 -10.05 1.38
N MET A 78 -11.84 -10.03 2.30
CA MET A 78 -11.95 -10.97 3.42
C MET A 78 -13.04 -12.03 3.24
N GLY A 79 -13.90 -11.91 2.22
CA GLY A 79 -15.04 -12.81 2.00
C GLY A 79 -16.21 -12.59 2.98
N HIS A 80 -17.33 -13.27 2.73
CA HIS A 80 -18.50 -13.26 3.60
C HIS A 80 -18.38 -14.28 4.75
N GLY A 81 -18.89 -13.93 5.94
CA GLY A 81 -18.92 -14.84 7.09
C GLY A 81 -17.57 -15.50 7.36
N ASP A 82 -17.56 -16.83 7.42
CA ASP A 82 -16.36 -17.64 7.70
C ASP A 82 -15.61 -18.10 6.43
N THR A 83 -15.96 -17.59 5.25
CA THR A 83 -15.22 -17.93 4.02
C THR A 83 -13.76 -17.50 4.12
N SER A 84 -12.87 -18.22 3.44
CA SER A 84 -11.46 -17.83 3.39
C SER A 84 -11.30 -16.48 2.67
N PRO A 85 -10.38 -15.61 3.13
CA PRO A 85 -10.02 -14.39 2.40
C PRO A 85 -9.66 -14.70 0.95
N SER A 86 -10.02 -13.80 0.03
CA SER A 86 -9.95 -14.06 -1.41
C SER A 86 -8.54 -14.09 -1.98
N GLY A 87 -7.55 -13.60 -1.22
CA GLY A 87 -6.20 -13.35 -1.71
C GLY A 87 -6.12 -12.19 -2.71
N ARG A 88 -7.25 -11.50 -2.96
CA ARG A 88 -7.33 -10.34 -3.84
C ARG A 88 -6.87 -9.09 -3.11
N GLY A 89 -6.44 -8.13 -3.91
CA GLY A 89 -6.15 -6.78 -3.50
C GLY A 89 -7.16 -5.79 -4.07
N GLY A 90 -6.67 -4.56 -4.20
CA GLY A 90 -7.34 -3.49 -4.92
C GLY A 90 -6.35 -2.37 -5.15
N TYR A 91 -6.80 -1.32 -5.80
CA TYR A 91 -5.93 -0.17 -6.01
C TYR A 91 -5.96 0.75 -4.78
N CYS A 92 -5.44 1.96 -4.93
CA CYS A 92 -5.16 2.84 -3.81
C CYS A 92 -6.37 3.11 -2.92
N LEU A 93 -7.53 3.37 -3.52
CA LEU A 93 -8.75 3.67 -2.79
C LEU A 93 -9.23 2.46 -1.98
N GLU A 94 -9.36 1.29 -2.61
CA GLU A 94 -9.83 0.08 -1.92
C GLU A 94 -8.90 -0.31 -0.75
N CYS A 95 -7.60 -0.41 -1.01
CA CYS A 95 -6.65 -0.87 0.01
C CYS A 95 -6.47 0.15 1.15
N SER A 96 -6.41 1.46 0.85
CA SER A 96 -6.26 2.49 1.88
C SER A 96 -7.53 2.72 2.68
N ILE A 97 -8.72 2.66 2.06
CA ILE A 97 -10.01 2.76 2.77
C ILE A 97 -10.20 1.53 3.66
N PHE A 98 -9.94 0.33 3.14
CA PHE A 98 -9.97 -0.88 3.97
C PHE A 98 -9.07 -0.75 5.20
N PHE A 99 -7.82 -0.33 5.00
CA PHE A 99 -6.89 -0.18 6.11
C PHE A 99 -7.28 0.95 7.07
N HIS A 100 -7.88 2.04 6.56
CA HIS A 100 -8.47 3.09 7.40
C HIS A 100 -9.50 2.53 8.37
N HIS A 101 -10.46 1.75 7.87
CA HIS A 101 -11.54 1.20 8.70
C HIS A 101 -11.04 0.10 9.65
N VAL A 102 -9.98 -0.63 9.30
CA VAL A 102 -9.23 -1.48 10.24
C VAL A 102 -8.62 -0.63 11.36
N LEU A 103 -7.86 0.42 11.03
CA LEU A 103 -7.19 1.27 12.02
C LEU A 103 -8.21 1.92 12.98
N ARG A 104 -9.31 2.47 12.42
CA ARG A 104 -10.44 3.01 13.19
C ARG A 104 -11.04 1.95 14.11
N GLY A 105 -11.31 0.75 13.58
CA GLY A 105 -11.89 -0.37 14.33
C GLY A 105 -11.01 -0.84 15.50
N LEU A 106 -9.69 -0.80 15.32
CA LEU A 106 -8.73 -1.09 16.37
C LEU A 106 -8.58 0.08 17.37
N GLY A 107 -9.23 1.23 17.14
CA GLY A 107 -9.19 2.39 18.03
C GLY A 107 -8.06 3.38 17.77
N PHE A 108 -7.40 3.34 16.61
CA PHE A 108 -6.40 4.37 16.26
C PHE A 108 -7.11 5.69 15.92
N THR A 109 -6.53 6.81 16.34
CA THR A 109 -6.91 8.13 15.81
C THR A 109 -6.31 8.26 14.42
N VAL A 110 -7.16 8.34 13.40
CA VAL A 110 -6.76 8.36 11.99
C VAL A 110 -7.76 9.14 11.16
N TYR A 111 -7.25 9.87 10.17
CA TYR A 111 -8.03 10.48 9.08
C TYR A 111 -7.41 10.14 7.72
N MET A 112 -8.13 10.40 6.64
CA MET A 112 -7.64 10.21 5.27
C MET A 112 -7.49 11.55 4.56
N THR A 113 -6.55 11.63 3.61
CA THR A 113 -6.38 12.80 2.75
C THR A 113 -6.02 12.41 1.33
N GLY A 114 -6.34 13.30 0.39
CA GLY A 114 -5.98 13.16 -1.01
C GLY A 114 -4.49 13.37 -1.27
N VAL A 115 -3.98 12.66 -2.27
CA VAL A 115 -2.60 12.70 -2.71
C VAL A 115 -2.53 13.08 -4.20
N ARG A 116 -1.56 13.94 -4.53
CA ARG A 116 -1.19 14.31 -5.90
C ARG A 116 0.08 13.57 -6.29
N ASN A 117 -0.02 12.73 -7.30
CA ASN A 117 1.11 12.00 -7.85
C ASN A 117 1.78 12.78 -8.99
N ARG A 118 3.06 12.49 -9.23
CA ARG A 118 3.75 12.83 -10.49
C ARG A 118 3.66 11.66 -11.45
N GLU A 119 3.79 11.94 -12.75
CA GLU A 119 3.91 10.88 -13.75
C GLU A 119 5.23 10.15 -13.61
N ARG A 120 5.26 8.91 -14.12
CA ARG A 120 6.52 8.23 -14.37
C ARG A 120 6.86 8.30 -15.84
N ILE A 121 8.05 8.83 -16.13
CA ILE A 121 8.68 8.74 -17.44
C ILE A 121 9.94 7.90 -17.23
N ASP A 122 10.05 6.79 -17.95
CA ASP A 122 11.11 5.78 -17.81
C ASP A 122 11.30 5.25 -16.38
N GLY A 123 10.17 5.12 -15.66
CA GLY A 123 10.14 4.60 -14.29
C GLY A 123 10.49 5.64 -13.20
N ILE A 124 10.87 6.85 -13.57
CA ILE A 124 11.27 7.93 -12.65
C ILE A 124 10.15 8.97 -12.55
N PRO A 125 9.81 9.49 -11.35
CA PRO A 125 8.84 10.57 -11.20
C PRO A 125 9.30 11.86 -11.87
N GLN A 126 8.54 12.34 -12.84
CA GLN A 126 8.86 13.52 -13.65
C GLN A 126 7.64 14.44 -13.81
N GLY A 127 7.88 15.68 -14.25
CA GLY A 127 6.84 16.69 -14.47
C GLY A 127 6.25 17.28 -13.18
N GLU A 128 5.09 17.93 -13.32
CA GLU A 128 4.36 18.58 -12.24
C GLU A 128 3.49 17.61 -11.43
N PHE A 129 3.14 17.96 -10.19
CA PHE A 129 2.14 17.24 -9.41
C PHE A 129 0.75 17.37 -10.07
N LYS A 130 0.03 16.25 -10.21
CA LYS A 130 -1.28 16.17 -10.86
C LYS A 130 -2.45 16.55 -9.94
N GLY A 131 -3.67 16.22 -10.37
CA GLY A 131 -4.88 16.20 -9.54
C GLY A 131 -4.83 15.12 -8.44
N TRP A 132 -5.88 15.08 -7.63
CA TRP A 132 -6.06 14.06 -6.60
C TRP A 132 -6.32 12.70 -7.27
N THR A 133 -5.37 11.79 -7.10
CA THR A 133 -5.35 10.49 -7.80
C THR A 133 -4.92 9.34 -6.90
N HIS A 134 -4.62 9.63 -5.64
CA HIS A 134 -4.20 8.68 -4.64
C HIS A 134 -4.67 9.14 -3.25
N ILE A 135 -4.58 8.27 -2.25
CA ILE A 135 -5.09 8.46 -0.90
C ILE A 135 -4.06 7.97 0.10
N VAL A 136 -3.97 8.65 1.25
CA VAL A 136 -3.16 8.20 2.38
C VAL A 136 -3.91 8.33 3.70
N ASN A 137 -3.56 7.48 4.66
CA ASN A 137 -3.99 7.59 6.05
C ASN A 137 -2.97 8.37 6.88
N ILE A 138 -3.45 9.26 7.74
CA ILE A 138 -2.63 9.96 8.74
C ILE A 138 -3.05 9.48 10.12
N VAL A 139 -2.14 8.81 10.84
CA VAL A 139 -2.39 8.21 12.16
C VAL A 139 -1.72 9.06 13.24
N THR A 140 -2.47 9.42 14.26
CA THR A 140 -1.94 10.10 15.46
C THR A 140 -1.76 9.08 16.58
N LEU A 141 -0.52 8.89 17.03
CA LEU A 141 -0.19 8.06 18.20
C LEU A 141 -0.03 8.92 19.45
N PRO A 142 -0.44 8.46 20.64
CA PRO A 142 -0.18 9.14 21.90
C PRO A 142 1.33 9.40 22.11
N PRO A 143 1.74 10.59 22.61
CA PRO A 143 0.90 11.69 23.09
C PRO A 143 0.42 12.69 22.01
N GLY A 144 0.69 12.45 20.73
CA GLY A 144 0.26 13.33 19.63
C GLY A 144 1.11 13.26 18.36
N GLN A 145 2.07 12.34 18.25
CA GLN A 145 2.92 12.23 17.06
C GLN A 145 2.11 11.66 15.90
N GLU A 146 2.13 12.35 14.76
CA GLU A 146 1.45 11.90 13.55
C GLU A 146 2.38 11.12 12.61
N TYR A 147 1.79 10.15 11.91
CA TYR A 147 2.47 9.27 10.97
C TYR A 147 1.69 9.21 9.66
N HIS A 148 2.42 9.34 8.57
CA HIS A 148 1.98 9.02 7.23
C HIS A 148 1.95 7.49 7.03
N VAL A 149 0.79 6.97 6.65
CA VAL A 149 0.51 5.54 6.52
C VAL A 149 -0.08 5.27 5.13
N ASP A 150 0.80 4.97 4.17
CA ASP A 150 0.43 4.65 2.79
C ASP A 150 0.65 3.18 2.48
N ALA A 151 -0.40 2.38 2.66
CA ALA A 151 -0.37 0.94 2.46
C ALA A 151 -0.66 0.53 0.99
N ALA A 152 -0.87 1.49 0.09
CA ALA A 152 -1.45 1.20 -1.24
C ALA A 152 -0.88 2.08 -2.37
N PHE A 153 0.37 2.54 -2.25
CA PHE A 153 1.07 3.23 -3.34
C PHE A 153 1.67 2.28 -4.39
N GLY A 154 1.85 1.00 -4.03
CA GLY A 154 2.53 0.00 -4.84
C GLY A 154 4.03 -0.07 -4.54
N GLY A 155 4.83 -0.47 -5.53
CA GLY A 155 6.17 -1.01 -5.29
C GLY A 155 7.19 -0.05 -4.69
N ASP A 156 7.03 1.25 -4.91
CA ASP A 156 7.94 2.29 -4.39
C ASP A 156 7.35 3.06 -3.21
N GLY A 157 6.28 2.51 -2.61
CA GLY A 157 5.72 3.00 -1.37
C GLY A 157 6.63 2.70 -0.17
N PRO A 158 6.36 3.34 0.96
CA PRO A 158 7.06 3.04 2.20
C PRO A 158 6.71 1.63 2.70
N THR A 159 7.66 0.98 3.36
CA THR A 159 7.52 -0.35 3.99
C THR A 159 7.25 -0.27 5.49
N ARG A 160 7.06 0.95 6.00
CA ARG A 160 6.67 1.26 7.38
C ARG A 160 6.00 2.64 7.44
N PRO A 161 5.19 2.94 8.48
CA PRO A 161 4.73 4.29 8.77
C PRO A 161 5.89 5.29 8.82
N LEU A 162 5.69 6.48 8.25
CA LEU A 162 6.71 7.54 8.29
C LEU A 162 6.25 8.62 9.28
N PRO A 163 7.05 9.01 10.28
CA PRO A 163 6.69 10.11 11.15
C PRO A 163 6.59 11.39 10.31
N LEU A 164 5.61 12.24 10.61
CA LEU A 164 5.44 13.55 9.99
C LEU A 164 6.48 14.55 10.54
N ILE A 165 7.75 14.24 10.27
CA ILE A 165 8.93 15.02 10.65
C ILE A 165 9.71 15.31 9.36
N SER A 166 9.75 16.59 8.98
CA SER A 166 10.38 16.99 7.73
C SER A 166 11.87 16.65 7.72
N GLY A 167 12.31 15.94 6.68
CA GLY A 167 13.70 15.53 6.48
C GLY A 167 14.10 14.23 7.17
N TYR A 168 13.22 13.65 8.00
CA TYR A 168 13.52 12.39 8.68
C TYR A 168 13.64 11.24 7.66
N THR A 169 14.83 10.65 7.59
CA THR A 169 15.18 9.65 6.58
C THR A 169 15.09 8.25 7.18
N ILE A 170 14.41 7.35 6.46
CA ILE A 170 14.19 5.96 6.86
C ILE A 170 14.68 5.04 5.75
N GLN A 171 15.40 3.99 6.15
CA GLN A 171 15.69 2.87 5.25
C GLN A 171 14.41 2.10 4.91
N ASN A 172 14.17 1.97 3.61
CA ASN A 172 13.03 1.27 3.04
C ASN A 172 13.40 -0.16 2.64
N LEU A 173 13.05 -0.59 1.42
CA LEU A 173 13.44 -1.89 0.90
C LEU A 173 14.88 -1.85 0.35
N GLY A 174 15.78 -2.64 0.92
CA GLY A 174 17.16 -2.73 0.47
C GLY A 174 17.96 -1.47 0.78
N THR A 175 18.68 -0.96 -0.22
CA THR A 175 19.43 0.31 -0.16
C THR A 175 18.55 1.55 -0.32
N GLN A 176 17.26 1.38 -0.60
CA GLN A 176 16.35 2.50 -0.82
C GLN A 176 16.11 3.25 0.49
N GLU A 177 16.12 4.57 0.42
CA GLU A 177 15.73 5.44 1.52
C GLU A 177 14.53 6.30 1.11
N VAL A 178 13.69 6.61 2.11
CA VAL A 178 12.48 7.41 1.96
C VAL A 178 12.43 8.49 3.02
N ARG A 179 11.79 9.62 2.71
CA ARG A 179 11.54 10.70 3.66
C ARG A 179 10.32 11.52 3.29
N LEU A 180 9.84 12.30 4.24
CA LEU A 180 8.85 13.34 4.01
C LEU A 180 9.51 14.72 4.10
N ILE A 181 9.14 15.63 3.21
CA ILE A 181 9.56 17.04 3.26
C ILE A 181 8.32 17.92 3.38
N ARG A 182 8.29 18.79 4.38
CA ARG A 182 7.28 19.85 4.46
C ARG A 182 7.71 21.02 3.57
N GLY A 183 7.00 21.25 2.48
CA GLY A 183 7.43 22.16 1.43
C GLY A 183 6.30 22.73 0.57
N THR A 184 6.63 23.15 -0.63
CA THR A 184 5.69 23.74 -1.61
C THR A 184 5.81 23.01 -2.96
N MET A 185 4.73 23.00 -3.72
CA MET A 185 4.78 22.57 -5.13
C MET A 185 5.31 23.70 -6.01
N ALA A 186 6.00 23.39 -7.11
CA ALA A 186 6.57 24.39 -8.01
C ALA A 186 5.52 25.36 -8.57
N LYS A 187 4.36 24.85 -8.99
CA LYS A 187 3.23 25.64 -9.53
C LYS A 187 2.37 26.37 -8.48
N GLN A 188 2.74 26.34 -7.20
CA GLN A 188 1.93 26.88 -6.11
C GLN A 188 2.14 28.39 -5.96
N THR A 189 1.06 29.17 -6.06
CA THR A 189 1.11 30.65 -5.92
C THR A 189 1.06 31.14 -4.47
N ARG A 190 0.60 30.28 -3.54
CA ARG A 190 0.43 30.58 -2.11
C ARG A 190 1.40 29.76 -1.26
N PRO A 191 2.68 30.16 -1.12
CA PRO A 191 3.73 29.34 -0.51
C PRO A 191 3.55 29.07 0.99
N GLU A 192 2.64 29.77 1.66
CA GLU A 192 2.22 29.53 3.04
C GLU A 192 1.45 28.22 3.20
N ASN A 193 0.77 27.75 2.16
CA ASN A 193 -0.01 26.50 2.17
C ASN A 193 0.92 25.29 1.97
N LYS A 194 1.73 24.97 2.98
CA LYS A 194 2.69 23.87 2.87
C LYS A 194 1.99 22.53 2.63
N VAL A 195 2.66 21.66 1.89
CA VAL A 195 2.30 20.26 1.67
C VAL A 195 3.39 19.35 2.21
N TRP A 196 3.05 18.11 2.49
CA TRP A 196 4.03 17.05 2.72
C TRP A 196 4.38 16.39 1.38
N ILE A 197 5.68 16.22 1.12
CA ILE A 197 6.21 15.65 -0.13
C ILE A 197 6.96 14.37 0.23
N TYR A 198 6.47 13.24 -0.28
CA TYR A 198 7.19 11.98 -0.21
C TYR A 198 8.32 11.96 -1.23
N GLN A 199 9.51 11.66 -0.74
CA GLN A 199 10.71 11.49 -1.55
C GLN A 199 11.34 10.12 -1.32
N TYR A 200 11.91 9.56 -2.38
CA TYR A 200 12.74 8.37 -2.28
C TYR A 200 14.06 8.54 -3.03
N ARG A 201 15.07 7.77 -2.65
CA ARG A 201 16.29 7.54 -3.43
C ARG A 201 16.66 6.07 -3.34
N ASN A 202 17.11 5.49 -4.44
CA ASN A 202 17.40 4.04 -4.48
C ASN A 202 18.72 3.66 -3.80
N ASP A 203 19.55 4.64 -3.48
CA ASP A 203 20.83 4.46 -2.78
C ASP A 203 21.23 5.81 -2.12
N PRO A 204 21.94 5.80 -0.98
CA PRO A 204 22.35 7.02 -0.29
C PRO A 204 23.23 7.98 -1.11
N THR A 205 23.88 7.49 -2.17
CA THR A 205 24.70 8.31 -3.10
C THR A 205 23.88 8.97 -4.22
N LYS A 206 22.59 8.65 -4.35
CA LYS A 206 21.70 9.17 -5.39
C LYS A 206 20.89 10.37 -4.91
N ASP A 207 20.43 11.15 -5.88
CA ASP A 207 19.53 12.28 -5.63
C ASP A 207 18.15 11.82 -5.17
N TRP A 208 17.53 12.66 -4.35
CA TRP A 208 16.15 12.50 -3.91
C TRP A 208 15.17 12.78 -5.04
N ASN A 209 14.22 11.87 -5.24
CA ASN A 209 13.13 12.04 -6.20
C ASN A 209 11.82 12.31 -5.45
N SER A 210 11.24 13.49 -5.65
CA SER A 210 9.88 13.81 -5.18
C SER A 210 8.86 13.04 -6.01
N PHE A 211 8.01 12.26 -5.35
CA PHE A 211 7.07 11.40 -6.06
C PHE A 211 5.63 11.89 -5.93
N TYR A 212 5.15 12.07 -4.71
CA TYR A 212 3.80 12.56 -4.46
C TYR A 212 3.77 13.54 -3.30
N CYS A 213 2.68 14.29 -3.21
CA CYS A 213 2.44 15.19 -2.09
C CYS A 213 0.98 15.14 -1.62
N PHE A 214 0.77 15.48 -0.35
CA PHE A 214 -0.54 15.52 0.29
C PHE A 214 -0.66 16.74 1.22
N THR A 215 -1.91 17.08 1.53
CA THR A 215 -2.28 18.20 2.42
C THR A 215 -2.69 17.68 3.78
N ASP A 216 -2.88 18.58 4.74
CA ASP A 216 -3.44 18.24 6.06
C ASP A 216 -4.99 18.27 6.07
N ILE A 217 -5.60 18.49 4.90
CA ILE A 217 -7.06 18.55 4.74
C ILE A 217 -7.63 17.14 4.79
N GLU A 218 -8.57 16.91 5.71
CA GLU A 218 -9.33 15.66 5.78
C GLU A 218 -10.27 15.52 4.59
N PHE A 219 -10.29 14.32 4.01
CA PHE A 219 -11.16 13.92 2.90
C PHE A 219 -12.13 12.86 3.38
N PHE A 220 -13.31 12.82 2.76
CA PHE A 220 -14.39 11.90 3.09
C PHE A 220 -14.69 10.94 1.94
N GLN A 221 -15.60 9.99 2.18
CA GLN A 221 -16.00 9.00 1.18
C GLN A 221 -16.41 9.65 -0.15
N ASP A 222 -17.15 10.75 -0.13
CA ASP A 222 -17.62 11.43 -1.34
C ASP A 222 -16.46 12.01 -2.18
N ASP A 223 -15.41 12.53 -1.54
CA ASP A 223 -14.20 12.98 -2.24
C ASP A 223 -13.54 11.79 -2.98
N PHE A 224 -13.51 10.64 -2.30
CA PHE A 224 -12.95 9.42 -2.85
C PHE A 224 -13.80 8.82 -3.96
N GLU A 225 -15.13 8.97 -3.96
CA GLU A 225 -15.98 8.55 -5.07
C GLU A 225 -15.70 9.34 -6.36
N VAL A 226 -15.46 10.65 -6.24
CA VAL A 226 -15.04 11.49 -7.38
C VAL A 226 -13.68 11.03 -7.90
N MET A 227 -12.73 10.79 -6.99
CA MET A 227 -11.41 10.29 -7.35
C MET A 227 -11.50 8.91 -8.02
N ASN A 228 -12.30 7.99 -7.46
CA ASN A 228 -12.55 6.62 -7.94
C ASN A 228 -13.00 6.61 -9.41
N ARG A 229 -13.95 7.48 -9.77
CA ARG A 229 -14.43 7.65 -11.15
C ARG A 229 -13.30 8.05 -12.09
N PHE A 230 -12.52 9.07 -11.72
CA PHE A 230 -11.41 9.54 -12.55
C PHE A 230 -10.31 8.49 -12.68
N THR A 231 -9.86 7.90 -11.57
CA THR A 231 -8.74 6.94 -11.57
C THR A 231 -9.09 5.64 -12.29
N SER A 232 -10.33 5.16 -12.16
CA SER A 232 -10.81 3.99 -12.90
C SER A 232 -10.86 4.28 -14.40
N TRP A 233 -11.43 5.43 -14.80
CA TRP A 233 -11.47 5.85 -16.20
C TRP A 233 -10.06 6.01 -16.80
N ASP A 234 -9.14 6.68 -16.11
CA ASP A 234 -7.77 6.89 -16.58
C ASP A 234 -7.00 5.56 -16.71
N ALA A 235 -7.19 4.62 -15.77
CA ALA A 235 -6.60 3.29 -15.84
C ALA A 235 -7.14 2.45 -17.01
N LEU A 236 -8.46 2.52 -17.29
CA LEU A 236 -9.06 1.88 -18.47
C LEU A 236 -8.52 2.46 -19.77
N GLN A 237 -8.48 3.79 -19.88
CA GLN A 237 -7.99 4.48 -21.07
C GLN A 237 -6.53 4.12 -21.39
N LYS A 238 -5.69 3.97 -20.36
CA LYS A 238 -4.29 3.55 -20.52
C LYS A 238 -4.12 2.06 -20.77
N GLY A 239 -5.10 1.24 -20.39
CA GLY A 239 -5.07 -0.21 -20.53
C GLY A 239 -3.93 -0.90 -19.77
N ASN A 240 -3.26 -0.19 -18.85
CA ASN A 240 -2.14 -0.74 -18.09
C ASN A 240 -2.65 -1.56 -16.91
N ARG A 241 -2.10 -2.76 -16.75
CA ARG A 241 -2.46 -3.70 -15.67
C ARG A 241 -1.29 -3.84 -14.74
N TRP A 242 -1.55 -3.83 -13.44
CA TRP A 242 -0.50 -4.05 -12.47
C TRP A 242 -1.00 -4.84 -11.26
N VAL A 243 -0.07 -5.59 -10.67
CA VAL A 243 -0.20 -6.18 -9.34
C VAL A 243 1.14 -5.98 -8.66
N VAL A 244 1.13 -5.50 -7.43
CA VAL A 244 2.31 -5.39 -6.59
C VAL A 244 2.01 -6.10 -5.28
N LYS A 245 2.87 -7.03 -4.90
CA LYS A 245 2.79 -7.68 -3.59
C LYS A 245 4.17 -7.62 -2.93
N PHE A 246 4.21 -7.09 -1.71
CA PHE A 246 5.41 -7.21 -0.88
C PHE A 246 5.54 -8.64 -0.34
N ILE A 247 6.76 -9.15 -0.38
CA ILE A 247 7.09 -10.52 0.01
C ILE A 247 7.44 -10.50 1.50
N ARG A 248 6.76 -11.33 2.28
CA ARG A 248 7.08 -11.52 3.69
C ARG A 248 8.32 -12.42 3.83
N GLY A 249 9.14 -12.23 4.85
CA GLY A 249 10.38 -12.99 5.10
C GLY A 249 10.29 -14.50 4.82
N GLY A 250 9.33 -15.20 5.43
CA GLY A 250 9.15 -16.65 5.22
C GLY A 250 8.66 -17.06 3.82
N GLU A 251 8.09 -16.15 3.04
CA GLU A 251 7.67 -16.42 1.64
C GLU A 251 8.87 -16.33 0.66
N ALA A 252 10.00 -15.77 1.09
CA ALA A 252 11.18 -15.61 0.24
C ALA A 252 12.00 -16.91 0.08
N GLU A 253 11.78 -17.92 0.92
CA GLU A 253 12.56 -19.18 0.90
C GLU A 253 12.41 -19.98 -0.40
N GLY A 254 11.28 -19.81 -1.11
CA GLY A 254 11.02 -20.47 -2.39
C GLY A 254 11.54 -19.71 -3.62
N LEU A 255 12.17 -18.55 -3.44
CA LEU A 255 12.61 -17.67 -4.52
C LEU A 255 14.14 -17.77 -4.72
N ALA A 256 14.57 -17.83 -5.98
CA ALA A 256 16.00 -17.85 -6.31
C ALA A 256 16.64 -16.50 -5.94
N VAL A 257 17.50 -16.48 -4.92
CA VAL A 257 18.29 -15.30 -4.50
C VAL A 257 19.55 -15.21 -5.37
N LEU A 258 19.77 -14.08 -6.04
CA LEU A 258 20.95 -13.85 -6.88
C LEU A 258 22.10 -13.19 -6.09
N GLU A 259 23.31 -13.22 -6.66
CA GLU A 259 24.49 -12.58 -6.09
C GLU A 259 24.26 -11.06 -5.90
N GLY A 260 24.41 -10.57 -4.66
CA GLY A 260 24.13 -9.19 -4.27
C GLY A 260 22.69 -8.92 -3.77
N GLU A 261 21.80 -9.92 -3.76
CA GLU A 261 20.52 -9.86 -3.06
C GLU A 261 20.70 -10.40 -1.62
N SER A 262 20.14 -9.71 -0.63
CA SER A 262 20.10 -10.19 0.76
C SER A 262 18.66 -10.26 1.22
N VAL A 263 18.21 -11.46 1.58
CA VAL A 263 16.93 -11.63 2.28
C VAL A 263 17.22 -11.43 3.75
N ASP A 264 16.74 -10.31 4.32
CA ASP A 264 16.81 -10.10 5.76
C ASP A 264 15.93 -11.15 6.46
N ARG A 265 16.59 -12.12 7.08
CA ARG A 265 15.97 -13.21 7.85
C ARG A 265 15.87 -12.79 9.31
N PHE A 266 15.01 -11.83 9.63
CA PHE A 266 14.67 -11.62 11.04
C PHE A 266 13.61 -12.64 11.45
N GLU A 267 13.93 -13.47 12.44
CA GLU A 267 13.03 -14.49 12.98
C GLU A 267 11.88 -13.88 13.80
N GLU A 268 12.05 -12.65 14.31
CA GLU A 268 11.05 -11.96 15.12
C GLU A 268 10.42 -10.79 14.35
N GLY A 269 9.13 -10.90 14.02
CA GLY A 269 8.34 -9.80 13.46
C GLY A 269 7.74 -10.04 12.07
N VAL A 270 7.13 -9.00 11.51
CA VAL A 270 6.71 -8.98 10.09
C VAL A 270 7.80 -8.25 9.31
N VAL A 271 8.52 -8.97 8.45
CA VAL A 271 9.65 -8.45 7.67
C VAL A 271 9.25 -8.39 6.19
N VAL A 272 9.57 -7.28 5.54
CA VAL A 272 9.40 -7.10 4.10
C VAL A 272 10.72 -7.47 3.42
N ALA A 273 10.78 -8.68 2.88
CA ALA A 273 11.99 -9.22 2.24
C ALA A 273 12.17 -8.77 0.79
N GLY A 274 11.08 -8.32 0.16
CA GLY A 274 11.10 -7.99 -1.26
C GLY A 274 9.74 -7.58 -1.78
N LYS A 275 9.63 -7.52 -3.11
CA LYS A 275 8.39 -7.28 -3.83
C LYS A 275 8.38 -8.05 -5.15
N VAL A 276 7.22 -8.60 -5.49
CA VAL A 276 6.90 -9.13 -6.81
C VAL A 276 5.90 -8.19 -7.48
N MET A 277 6.12 -7.90 -8.76
CA MET A 277 5.35 -6.94 -9.53
C MET A 277 4.97 -7.53 -10.87
N PHE A 278 3.69 -7.59 -11.17
CA PHE A 278 3.16 -7.78 -12.52
C PHE A 278 2.94 -6.40 -13.12
N VAL A 279 3.49 -6.14 -14.30
CA VAL A 279 3.25 -4.90 -15.04
C VAL A 279 2.99 -5.26 -16.50
N ASN A 280 1.73 -5.14 -16.91
CA ASN A 280 1.19 -5.55 -18.21
C ASN A 280 1.41 -7.04 -18.52
N ASP A 281 2.61 -7.39 -18.94
CA ASP A 281 2.95 -8.70 -19.49
C ASP A 281 4.19 -9.30 -18.85
N VAL A 282 4.79 -8.63 -17.86
CA VAL A 282 6.05 -9.06 -17.24
C VAL A 282 5.93 -9.18 -15.73
N ILE A 283 6.54 -10.23 -15.19
CA ILE A 283 6.78 -10.37 -13.75
C ILE A 283 8.17 -9.87 -13.44
N LYS A 284 8.24 -8.98 -12.45
CA LYS A 284 9.47 -8.41 -11.93
C LYS A 284 9.62 -8.77 -10.46
N LEU A 285 10.83 -9.12 -10.05
CA LEU A 285 11.20 -9.43 -8.68
C LEU A 285 12.25 -8.44 -8.19
N ASN A 286 12.14 -8.03 -6.92
CA ASN A 286 13.15 -7.26 -6.22
C ASN A 286 13.23 -7.75 -4.77
N LEU A 287 14.36 -8.33 -4.37
CA LEU A 287 14.61 -8.86 -3.02
C LEU A 287 15.54 -7.93 -2.22
N GLY A 288 15.29 -6.63 -2.23
CA GLY A 288 16.13 -5.64 -1.53
C GLY A 288 17.29 -5.09 -2.36
N GLY A 289 17.28 -5.31 -3.68
CA GLY A 289 18.36 -4.90 -4.58
C GLY A 289 17.82 -4.38 -5.90
N ARG A 290 18.38 -4.86 -7.01
CA ARG A 290 17.95 -4.45 -8.35
C ARG A 290 16.70 -5.23 -8.78
N THR A 291 15.73 -4.51 -9.32
CA THR A 291 14.56 -5.13 -9.95
C THR A 291 14.98 -5.88 -11.22
N ARG A 292 14.55 -7.13 -11.35
CA ARG A 292 14.80 -7.99 -12.53
C ARG A 292 13.51 -8.62 -13.04
N VAL A 293 13.45 -8.90 -14.34
CA VAL A 293 12.35 -9.66 -14.96
C VAL A 293 12.59 -11.14 -14.70
N VAL A 294 11.55 -11.85 -14.28
CA VAL A 294 11.61 -13.29 -13.96
C VAL A 294 10.59 -14.13 -14.74
N ASP A 295 9.61 -13.49 -15.36
CA ASP A 295 8.61 -14.16 -16.21
C ASP A 295 8.01 -13.14 -17.21
N SER A 296 7.44 -13.63 -18.31
CA SER A 296 6.77 -12.80 -19.32
C SER A 296 5.69 -13.57 -20.08
N PHE A 297 4.62 -12.89 -20.46
CA PHE A 297 3.43 -13.48 -21.08
C PHE A 297 3.09 -12.79 -22.40
N LYS A 298 2.52 -13.54 -23.34
CA LYS A 298 2.11 -13.07 -24.67
C LYS A 298 0.60 -13.15 -24.86
N THR A 299 -0.07 -14.04 -24.13
CA THR A 299 -1.51 -14.27 -24.25
C THR A 299 -2.24 -13.96 -22.94
N GLU A 300 -3.56 -13.76 -23.04
CA GLU A 300 -4.41 -13.57 -21.85
C GLU A 300 -4.38 -14.80 -20.94
N GLN A 301 -4.39 -16.01 -21.52
CA GLN A 301 -4.34 -17.25 -20.75
C GLN A 301 -3.02 -17.36 -19.96
N GLU A 302 -1.88 -17.06 -20.60
CA GLU A 302 -0.59 -17.03 -19.93
C GLU A 302 -0.55 -16.00 -18.80
N ARG A 303 -1.17 -14.81 -18.99
CA ARG A 303 -1.32 -13.82 -17.91
C ARG A 303 -2.12 -14.38 -16.74
N MET A 304 -3.25 -15.04 -17.00
CA MET A 304 -4.08 -15.63 -15.93
C MET A 304 -3.34 -16.72 -15.16
N ASP A 305 -2.59 -17.57 -15.85
CA ASP A 305 -1.77 -18.61 -15.22
C ASP A 305 -0.61 -18.00 -14.42
N GLY A 306 -0.03 -16.91 -14.93
CA GLY A 306 0.96 -16.09 -14.22
C GLY A 306 0.43 -15.50 -12.92
N LEU A 307 -0.78 -14.94 -12.93
CA LEU A 307 -1.43 -14.39 -11.73
C LEU A 307 -1.69 -15.47 -10.66
N ARG A 308 -2.15 -16.65 -11.08
CA ARG A 308 -2.32 -17.80 -10.18
C ARG A 308 -0.99 -18.24 -9.58
N ARG A 309 0.05 -18.36 -10.40
CA ARG A 309 1.37 -18.83 -9.98
C ARG A 309 2.08 -17.86 -9.02
N TRP A 310 2.12 -16.57 -9.37
CA TRP A 310 2.96 -15.59 -8.68
C TRP A 310 2.24 -14.85 -7.56
N PHE A 311 0.91 -14.76 -7.61
CA PHE A 311 0.11 -14.00 -6.65
C PHE A 311 -0.97 -14.83 -5.95
N ALA A 312 -1.16 -16.10 -6.33
CA ALA A 312 -2.29 -16.93 -5.88
C ALA A 312 -3.66 -16.27 -6.15
N MET A 313 -3.74 -15.46 -7.21
CA MET A 313 -4.95 -14.73 -7.58
C MET A 313 -5.69 -15.44 -8.70
N SER A 314 -7.02 -15.51 -8.56
CA SER A 314 -7.94 -15.85 -9.65
C SER A 314 -8.82 -14.63 -9.96
N ILE A 315 -9.05 -14.39 -11.25
CA ILE A 315 -9.92 -13.34 -11.76
C ILE A 315 -11.27 -13.94 -12.13
#